data_AF-A0A945EW22-F1
#
_entry.id   AF-A0A945EW22-F1
#
_cell.length_a   1.000
_cell.length_b   1.000
_cell.length_c   1.000
_cell.angle_alpha   90.00
_cell.angle_beta   90.00
_cell.angle_gamma   90.00
#
_symmetry.space_group_name_H-M   'P 1'
#
loop_
_entity.id
_entity.type
_entity.pdbx_description
1 polymer ?
#
loop_
_entity_poly.entity_id
_entity_poly.type
_entity_poly.pdbx_seq_one_letter_code
_entity_poly.pdbx_strand_id
1 'polypeptide(L)'
;TTSDGGVLVNYFPRESTQSAQIGGVRTNFRMPDVVAVGIGGGTTIRIQKEHCQLGPDSVGYQLKEKGIAFGGNVLTISDIFIAEEQLHITGASRSEILKKEISKVMNLPYERILQKVKETIQIAIEKLVDTLKTDGKDIPVIACGGGAFLLPQKIAGASKVVFPEHMEVANAFGACIAQISSEEEIVINTIQKNEKNELKNLLEKVTTNLLQKGALASSIDVLMKESTPLAYLPGAVKLKVKLCGDFIS
;
A
#
# COMPACT_ATOMS: atom_id res chain seq x y z
N THR A 1 8.98 0.56 11.23
CA THR A 1 8.20 1.28 10.20
C THR A 1 8.19 0.46 8.94
N THR A 2 7.11 0.48 8.16
CA THR A 2 6.95 -0.31 6.92
C THR A 2 6.67 0.62 5.74
N SER A 3 6.89 0.10 4.54
CA SER A 3 6.34 0.65 3.29
C SER A 3 5.35 -0.37 2.78
N ASP A 4 4.12 0.07 2.55
CA ASP A 4 3.01 -0.79 2.16
C ASP A 4 2.65 -0.47 0.70
N GLY A 5 2.47 -1.51 -0.12
CA GLY A 5 2.05 -1.37 -1.50
C GLY A 5 0.74 -2.12 -1.75
N GLY A 6 -0.12 -1.53 -2.57
CA GLY A 6 -1.37 -2.14 -3.03
C GLY A 6 -1.62 -1.81 -4.50
N VAL A 7 -2.58 -2.50 -5.12
CA VAL A 7 -2.94 -2.28 -6.52
C VAL A 7 -4.39 -1.82 -6.63
N LEU A 8 -4.63 -0.83 -7.48
CA LEU A 8 -5.97 -0.46 -7.91
C LEU A 8 -6.29 -1.15 -9.24
N VAL A 9 -7.45 -1.81 -9.32
CA VAL A 9 -8.01 -2.40 -10.53
C VAL A 9 -9.36 -1.73 -10.77
N ASN A 10 -9.55 -1.14 -11.95
CA ASN A 10 -10.76 -0.39 -12.30
C ASN A 10 -11.12 0.68 -11.25
N TYR A 11 -10.13 1.43 -10.78
CA TYR A 11 -10.26 2.48 -9.75
C TYR A 11 -10.53 1.99 -8.31
N PHE A 12 -10.62 0.68 -8.06
CA PHE A 12 -10.84 0.12 -6.72
C PHE A 12 -9.66 -0.71 -6.22
N PRO A 13 -9.41 -0.78 -4.90
CA PRO A 13 -8.40 -1.66 -4.34
C PRO A 13 -8.66 -3.11 -4.74
N ARG A 14 -7.63 -3.78 -5.27
CA ARG A 14 -7.66 -5.22 -5.51
C ARG A 14 -7.91 -5.94 -4.19
N GLU A 15 -8.94 -6.78 -4.14
CA GLU A 15 -9.24 -7.59 -2.96
C GLU A 15 -8.30 -8.80 -2.89
N SER A 16 -7.86 -9.15 -1.68
CA SER A 16 -7.10 -10.39 -1.46
C SER A 16 -7.98 -11.62 -1.71
N THR A 17 -7.39 -12.64 -2.32
CA THR A 17 -8.06 -13.94 -2.55
C THR A 17 -8.01 -14.85 -1.31
N GLN A 18 -7.19 -14.51 -0.32
CA GLN A 18 -7.06 -15.26 0.93
C GLN A 18 -8.01 -14.71 2.00
N SER A 19 -8.50 -15.59 2.88
CA SER A 19 -9.27 -15.17 4.05
C SER A 19 -8.37 -14.40 5.01
N ALA A 20 -8.80 -13.20 5.39
CA ALA A 20 -8.07 -12.40 6.36
C ALA A 20 -8.11 -13.07 7.75
N GLN A 21 -6.95 -13.21 8.39
CA GLN A 21 -6.86 -13.69 9.78
C GLN A 21 -6.70 -12.49 10.71
N ILE A 22 -7.72 -12.21 11.53
CA ILE A 22 -7.73 -11.09 12.48
C ILE A 22 -7.74 -11.67 13.90
N GLY A 23 -6.73 -11.34 14.70
CA GLY A 23 -6.63 -11.85 16.08
C GLY A 23 -6.59 -13.39 16.17
N GLY A 24 -6.07 -14.07 15.15
CA GLY A 24 -6.05 -15.54 15.07
C GLY A 24 -7.30 -16.17 14.45
N VAL A 25 -8.37 -15.40 14.22
CA VAL A 25 -9.63 -15.90 13.63
C VAL A 25 -9.64 -15.67 12.12
N ARG A 26 -9.91 -16.71 11.34
CA ARG A 26 -10.17 -16.56 9.90
C ARG A 26 -11.51 -15.91 9.69
N THR A 27 -11.51 -14.79 8.98
CA THR A 27 -12.70 -14.02 8.63
C THR A 27 -13.04 -14.22 7.16
N ASN A 28 -14.31 -13.99 6.81
CA ASN A 28 -14.77 -13.93 5.43
C ASN A 28 -14.67 -12.51 4.84
N PHE A 29 -14.06 -11.55 5.56
CA PHE A 29 -13.83 -10.21 5.05
C PHE A 29 -12.80 -10.24 3.93
N ARG A 30 -13.11 -9.53 2.85
CA ARG A 30 -12.15 -9.28 1.77
C ARG A 30 -11.44 -7.96 2.08
N MET A 31 -10.17 -8.07 2.48
CA MET A 31 -9.33 -6.90 2.70
C MET A 31 -8.62 -6.52 1.39
N PRO A 32 -8.25 -5.24 1.21
CA PRO A 32 -7.32 -4.84 0.16
C PRO A 32 -6.06 -5.72 0.22
N ASP A 33 -5.62 -6.15 -0.96
CA ASP A 33 -4.39 -6.92 -1.13
C ASP A 33 -3.19 -5.99 -1.00
N VAL A 34 -2.67 -5.90 0.22
CA VAL A 34 -1.55 -5.04 0.58
C VAL A 34 -0.35 -5.92 0.90
N VAL A 35 0.78 -5.61 0.26
CA VAL A 35 2.07 -6.23 0.52
C VAL A 35 2.93 -5.22 1.27
N ALA A 36 3.38 -5.59 2.47
CA ALA A 36 4.24 -4.77 3.30
C ALA A 36 5.71 -5.18 3.14
N VAL A 37 6.59 -4.20 2.99
CA VAL A 37 8.04 -4.38 3.11
C VAL A 37 8.54 -3.64 4.35
N GLY A 38 9.41 -4.27 5.13
CA GLY A 38 9.95 -3.76 6.40
C GLY A 38 10.93 -2.58 6.26
N ILE A 39 10.67 -1.65 5.36
CA ILE A 39 11.55 -0.52 5.03
C ILE A 39 10.77 0.77 5.27
N GLY A 40 11.30 1.64 6.12
CA GLY A 40 10.81 3.00 6.34
C GLY A 40 11.94 3.89 6.82
N GLY A 41 11.67 5.17 7.08
CA GLY A 41 12.74 6.12 7.47
C GLY A 41 13.54 5.68 8.70
N GLY A 42 12.87 5.12 9.70
CA GLY A 42 13.52 4.65 10.93
C GLY A 42 14.17 3.27 10.83
N THR A 43 14.14 2.60 9.68
CA THR A 43 14.77 1.28 9.49
C THR A 43 16.28 1.40 9.68
N THR A 44 16.85 0.49 10.48
CA THR A 44 18.28 0.50 10.77
C THR A 44 19.09 -0.08 9.61
N ILE A 45 20.32 0.41 9.44
CA ILE A 45 21.21 -0.01 8.36
C ILE A 45 22.42 -0.70 8.99
N ARG A 46 22.71 -1.91 8.52
CA ARG A 46 23.93 -2.65 8.86
C ARG A 46 24.70 -2.98 7.59
N ILE A 47 25.97 -2.59 7.54
CA ILE A 47 26.86 -2.93 6.43
C ILE A 47 28.00 -3.79 6.97
N GLN A 48 28.10 -5.01 6.44
CA GLN A 48 29.19 -5.94 6.75
C GLN A 48 29.85 -6.38 5.45
N LYS A 49 31.13 -6.04 5.28
CA LYS A 49 31.90 -6.29 4.05
C LYS A 49 31.16 -5.74 2.82
N GLU A 50 30.66 -6.62 1.95
CA GLU A 50 29.92 -6.24 0.75
C GLU A 50 28.40 -6.21 0.91
N HIS A 51 27.87 -6.70 2.04
CA HIS A 51 26.44 -6.84 2.23
C HIS A 51 25.86 -5.67 3.03
N CYS A 52 24.81 -5.04 2.49
CA CYS A 52 24.00 -4.05 3.18
C CYS A 52 22.66 -4.69 3.54
N GLN A 53 22.31 -4.63 4.82
CA GLN A 53 21.06 -5.13 5.36
C GLN A 53 20.25 -3.96 5.92
N LEU A 54 18.99 -3.86 5.48
CA LEU A 54 18.00 -2.92 6.01
C LEU A 54 17.07 -3.66 6.98
N GLY A 55 17.05 -3.25 8.24
CA GLY A 55 16.18 -3.85 9.25
C GLY A 55 16.50 -5.33 9.56
N PRO A 56 15.55 -6.08 10.16
CA PRO A 56 14.13 -5.77 10.29
C PRO A 56 13.78 -4.76 11.40
N ASP A 57 14.72 -4.47 12.30
CA ASP A 57 14.55 -3.48 13.37
C ASP A 57 14.50 -2.05 12.83
N SER A 58 13.81 -1.21 13.60
CA SER A 58 13.58 0.18 13.27
C SER A 58 13.53 0.99 14.56
N VAL A 59 14.21 2.13 14.60
CA VAL A 59 14.15 3.05 15.74
C VAL A 59 12.87 3.89 15.74
N GLY A 60 12.15 3.99 14.60
CA GLY A 60 10.77 4.51 14.53
C GLY A 60 10.56 5.81 15.31
N TYR A 61 9.77 5.75 16.39
CA TYR A 61 9.48 6.90 17.26
C TYR A 61 10.73 7.46 17.97
N GLN A 62 11.77 6.65 18.15
CA GLN A 62 13.06 7.03 18.73
C GLN A 62 14.05 7.58 17.70
N LEU A 63 13.62 7.86 16.47
CA LEU A 63 14.51 8.36 15.41
C LEU A 63 15.29 9.61 15.86
N LYS A 64 14.62 10.55 16.55
CA LYS A 64 15.23 11.77 17.07
C LYS A 64 16.19 11.57 18.24
N GLU A 65 16.22 10.39 18.83
CA GLU A 65 17.10 10.05 19.96
C GLU A 65 18.27 9.18 19.51
N LYS A 66 18.01 8.21 18.63
CA LYS A 66 18.96 7.16 18.25
C LYS A 66 19.63 7.40 16.89
N GLY A 67 18.99 8.13 15.98
CA GLY A 67 19.52 8.40 14.65
C GLY A 67 20.77 9.27 14.70
N ILE A 68 21.75 9.00 13.81
CA ILE A 68 23.01 9.76 13.75
C ILE A 68 22.75 11.23 13.44
N ALA A 69 21.75 11.54 12.61
CA ALA A 69 21.35 12.90 12.29
C ALA A 69 20.98 13.73 13.52
N PHE A 70 20.58 13.09 14.62
CA PHE A 70 20.14 13.74 15.86
C PHE A 70 21.13 13.55 17.02
N GLY A 71 22.35 13.10 16.74
CA GLY A 71 23.40 12.89 17.75
C GLY A 71 23.40 11.50 18.40
N GLY A 72 22.56 10.58 17.91
CA GLY A 72 22.62 9.17 18.29
C GLY A 72 23.73 8.40 17.56
N ASN A 73 23.70 7.07 17.67
CA ASN A 73 24.72 6.17 17.13
C ASN A 73 24.17 5.08 16.19
N VAL A 74 22.87 5.12 15.88
CA VAL A 74 22.22 4.13 15.01
C VAL A 74 22.06 4.73 13.63
N LEU A 75 22.71 4.14 12.62
CA LEU A 75 22.50 4.52 11.24
C LEU A 75 21.10 4.07 10.78
N THR A 76 20.31 5.00 10.25
CA THR A 76 18.97 4.79 9.72
C THR A 76 18.86 5.23 8.27
N ILE A 77 17.80 4.82 7.59
CA ILE A 77 17.54 5.28 6.23
C ILE A 77 17.32 6.80 6.20
N SER A 78 16.58 7.36 7.17
CA SER A 78 16.42 8.82 7.27
C SER A 78 17.75 9.56 7.33
N ASP A 79 18.77 9.03 8.03
CA ASP A 79 20.10 9.67 8.09
C ASP A 79 20.73 9.81 6.69
N ILE A 80 20.58 8.79 5.83
CA ILE A 80 21.09 8.82 4.45
C ILE A 80 20.38 9.88 3.63
N PHE A 81 19.04 9.94 3.68
CA PHE A 81 18.27 10.91 2.89
C PHE A 81 18.37 12.34 3.43
N ILE A 82 18.58 12.53 4.74
CA ILE A 82 18.92 13.84 5.31
C ILE A 82 20.31 14.28 4.84
N ALA A 83 21.29 13.37 4.86
CA ALA A 83 22.63 13.66 4.39
C ALA A 83 22.64 14.01 2.89
N GLU A 84 21.75 13.44 2.09
CA GLU A 84 21.59 13.76 0.67
C GLU A 84 20.67 14.97 0.40
N GLU A 85 20.21 15.66 1.45
CA GLU A 85 19.28 16.81 1.36
C GLU A 85 17.95 16.48 0.66
N GLN A 86 17.57 15.21 0.65
CA GLN A 86 16.32 14.69 0.09
C GLN A 86 15.22 14.55 1.16
N LEU A 87 15.56 14.76 2.42
CA LEU A 87 14.65 14.72 3.55
C LEU A 87 15.04 15.80 4.56
N HIS A 88 14.06 16.60 5.00
CA HIS A 88 14.25 17.62 6.03
C HIS A 88 13.45 17.25 7.28
N ILE A 89 14.15 17.12 8.40
CA ILE A 89 13.53 16.91 9.71
C ILE A 89 14.11 17.93 10.69
N THR A 90 13.25 18.67 11.38
CA THR A 90 13.66 19.65 12.39
C THR A 90 14.52 19.02 13.47
N GLY A 91 15.68 19.63 13.73
CA GLY A 91 16.67 19.17 14.71
C GLY A 91 17.75 18.26 14.13
N ALA A 92 17.69 17.92 12.84
CA ALA A 92 18.72 17.13 12.18
C ALA A 92 20.00 17.95 11.93
N SER A 93 21.13 17.26 11.97
CA SER A 93 22.45 17.79 11.63
C SER A 93 22.54 18.20 10.17
N ARG A 94 23.39 19.19 9.87
CA ARG A 94 23.67 19.63 8.49
C ARG A 94 24.29 18.50 7.67
N SER A 95 23.98 18.45 6.37
CA SER A 95 24.44 17.43 5.43
C SER A 95 25.95 17.13 5.54
N GLU A 96 26.80 18.17 5.44
CA GLU A 96 28.27 18.01 5.47
C GLU A 96 28.80 17.34 6.75
N ILE A 97 28.21 17.67 7.90
CA ILE A 97 28.59 17.10 9.20
C ILE A 97 28.09 15.65 9.27
N LEU A 98 26.85 15.43 8.85
CA LEU A 98 26.22 14.12 8.90
C LEU A 98 26.95 13.09 8.03
N LYS A 99 27.38 13.46 6.81
CA LYS A 99 28.18 12.56 5.95
C LYS A 99 29.48 12.10 6.62
N LYS A 100 30.15 12.99 7.35
CA LYS A 100 31.38 12.68 8.11
C LYS A 100 31.09 11.76 9.30
N GLU A 101 30.06 12.06 10.08
CA GLU A 101 29.68 11.23 11.23
C GLU A 101 29.23 9.83 10.80
N ILE A 102 28.44 9.71 9.73
CA ILE A 102 28.05 8.40 9.16
C ILE A 102 29.30 7.61 8.76
N SER A 103 30.23 8.23 8.04
CA SER A 103 31.47 7.57 7.61
C SER A 103 32.30 7.06 8.81
N LYS A 104 32.37 7.89 9.86
CA LYS A 104 33.10 7.59 11.10
C LYS A 104 32.46 6.45 11.88
N VAL A 105 31.14 6.49 12.10
CA VAL A 105 30.39 5.45 12.83
C VAL A 105 30.47 4.11 12.09
N MET A 106 30.37 4.13 10.77
CA MET A 106 30.41 2.91 9.96
C MET A 106 31.82 2.43 9.63
N ASN A 107 32.85 3.25 9.89
CA ASN A 107 34.22 3.02 9.47
C ASN A 107 34.33 2.67 7.96
N LEU A 108 33.58 3.38 7.13
CA LEU A 108 33.49 3.19 5.69
C LEU A 108 33.34 4.54 4.98
N PRO A 109 33.83 4.70 3.74
CA PRO A 109 33.57 5.92 2.96
C PRO A 109 32.07 6.14 2.73
N TYR A 110 31.59 7.37 2.95
CA TYR A 110 30.18 7.74 2.77
C TYR A 110 29.60 7.30 1.42
N GLU A 111 30.31 7.55 0.32
CA GLU A 111 29.86 7.19 -1.03
C GLU A 111 29.57 5.70 -1.20
N ARG A 112 30.37 4.86 -0.56
CA ARG A 112 30.16 3.40 -0.57
C ARG A 112 28.93 3.00 0.24
N ILE A 113 28.68 3.66 1.37
CA ILE A 113 27.48 3.45 2.20
C ILE A 113 26.25 3.87 1.40
N LEU A 114 26.28 5.07 0.82
CA LEU A 114 25.21 5.64 0.02
C LEU A 114 24.83 4.72 -1.15
N GLN A 115 25.82 4.28 -1.93
CA GLN A 115 25.61 3.38 -3.06
C GLN A 115 24.92 2.09 -2.62
N LYS A 116 25.46 1.40 -1.60
CA LYS A 116 24.89 0.13 -1.13
C LYS A 116 23.48 0.28 -0.56
N VAL A 117 23.20 1.37 0.14
CA VAL A 117 21.85 1.64 0.67
C VAL A 117 20.87 1.91 -0.46
N LYS A 118 21.20 2.77 -1.43
CA LYS A 118 20.34 3.05 -2.60
C LYS A 118 20.06 1.78 -3.41
N GLU A 119 21.08 0.95 -3.66
CA GLU A 119 20.92 -0.34 -4.35
C GLU A 119 20.00 -1.31 -3.58
N THR A 120 20.16 -1.39 -2.25
CA THR A 120 19.33 -2.28 -1.43
C THR A 120 17.87 -1.82 -1.38
N ILE A 121 17.63 -0.50 -1.31
CA ILE A 121 16.28 0.07 -1.39
C ILE A 121 15.67 -0.20 -2.77
N GLN A 122 16.42 0.02 -3.85
CA GLN A 122 15.98 -0.26 -5.22
C GLN A 122 15.44 -1.68 -5.36
N ILE A 123 16.25 -2.67 -4.98
CA ILE A 123 15.91 -4.09 -5.08
C ILE A 123 14.64 -4.41 -4.26
N ALA A 124 14.53 -3.86 -3.05
CA ALA A 124 13.39 -4.12 -2.19
C ALA A 124 12.08 -3.53 -2.73
N ILE A 125 12.13 -2.32 -3.28
CA ILE A 125 10.97 -1.65 -3.89
C ILE A 125 10.58 -2.31 -5.22
N GLU A 126 11.55 -2.68 -6.05
CA GLU A 126 11.28 -3.43 -7.30
C GLU A 126 10.62 -4.77 -7.02
N LYS A 127 11.11 -5.51 -6.01
CA LYS A 127 10.49 -6.76 -5.57
C LYS A 127 9.06 -6.56 -5.07
N LEU A 128 8.79 -5.47 -4.36
CA LEU A 128 7.45 -5.12 -3.91
C LEU A 128 6.51 -4.87 -5.11
N VAL A 129 6.95 -4.08 -6.10
CA VAL A 129 6.18 -3.81 -7.31
C VAL A 129 5.93 -5.09 -8.11
N ASP A 130 6.96 -5.92 -8.29
CA ASP A 130 6.83 -7.20 -9.00
C ASP A 130 5.84 -8.15 -8.31
N THR A 131 5.89 -8.25 -6.98
CA THR A 131 4.94 -9.06 -6.18
C THR A 131 3.50 -8.59 -6.36
N LEU A 132 3.30 -7.29 -6.53
CA LEU A 132 1.97 -6.69 -6.69
C LEU A 132 1.42 -6.85 -8.12
N LYS A 133 2.27 -6.95 -9.14
CA LYS A 133 1.84 -7.08 -10.54
C LYS A 133 1.13 -8.42 -10.79
N THR A 134 0.09 -8.39 -11.62
CA THR A 134 -0.63 -9.60 -12.07
C THR A 134 -0.18 -10.08 -13.44
N ASP A 135 0.44 -9.21 -14.23
CA ASP A 135 1.00 -9.54 -15.53
C ASP A 135 2.36 -8.83 -15.71
N GLY A 136 3.05 -9.14 -16.82
CA GLY A 136 4.37 -8.58 -17.08
C GLY A 136 4.37 -7.09 -17.45
N LYS A 137 3.22 -6.45 -17.65
CA LYS A 137 3.16 -5.07 -18.18
C LYS A 137 3.58 -4.05 -17.14
N ASP A 138 4.20 -2.97 -17.61
CA ASP A 138 4.58 -1.88 -16.72
C ASP A 138 3.36 -1.08 -16.27
N ILE A 139 3.23 -0.87 -14.96
CA ILE A 139 2.12 -0.16 -14.33
C ILE A 139 2.60 1.15 -13.68
N PRO A 140 1.78 2.21 -13.64
CA PRO A 140 2.17 3.42 -12.94
C PRO A 140 2.26 3.16 -11.42
N VAL A 141 3.31 3.67 -10.78
CA VAL A 141 3.47 3.65 -9.33
C VAL A 141 3.19 5.04 -8.79
N ILE A 142 2.36 5.13 -7.75
CA ILE A 142 2.02 6.40 -7.08
C ILE A 142 2.64 6.36 -5.68
N ALA A 143 3.51 7.33 -5.40
CA ALA A 143 4.21 7.45 -4.15
C ALA A 143 3.34 8.20 -3.12
N CYS A 144 2.99 7.54 -2.01
CA CYS A 144 2.11 8.09 -0.99
C CYS A 144 2.72 7.94 0.41
N GLY A 145 2.37 8.85 1.31
CA GLY A 145 2.78 8.87 2.72
C GLY A 145 4.14 9.52 2.95
N GLY A 146 4.44 9.80 4.22
CA GLY A 146 5.68 10.50 4.61
C GLY A 146 6.98 9.70 4.36
N GLY A 147 6.88 8.41 4.04
CA GLY A 147 8.02 7.57 3.67
C GLY A 147 8.36 7.60 2.18
N ALA A 148 7.59 8.30 1.35
CA ALA A 148 7.73 8.13 -0.09
C ALA A 148 9.00 8.78 -0.69
N PHE A 149 9.77 9.56 0.08
CA PHE A 149 11.15 9.93 -0.27
C PHE A 149 12.05 8.71 -0.50
N LEU A 150 11.68 7.54 0.02
CA LEU A 150 12.40 6.28 -0.16
C LEU A 150 12.26 5.70 -1.57
N LEU A 151 11.19 6.07 -2.30
CA LEU A 151 10.91 5.47 -3.60
C LEU A 151 11.90 5.96 -4.65
N PRO A 152 12.54 5.05 -5.41
CA PRO A 152 13.34 5.43 -6.56
C PRO A 152 12.50 6.14 -7.63
N GLN A 153 13.13 7.07 -8.35
CA GLN A 153 12.50 7.77 -9.50
C GLN A 153 12.23 6.83 -10.68
N LYS A 154 12.97 5.72 -10.77
CA LYS A 154 12.79 4.67 -11.77
C LYS A 154 12.76 3.32 -11.05
N ILE A 155 11.73 2.54 -11.32
CA ILE A 155 11.51 1.22 -10.71
C ILE A 155 11.29 0.23 -11.86
N ALA A 156 12.05 -0.86 -11.91
CA ALA A 156 11.78 -1.93 -12.87
C ALA A 156 10.33 -2.45 -12.72
N GLY A 157 9.63 -2.60 -13.84
CA GLY A 157 8.22 -3.01 -13.82
C GLY A 157 7.23 -1.85 -13.64
N ALA A 158 7.70 -0.61 -13.47
CA ALA A 158 6.86 0.58 -13.40
C ALA A 158 6.97 1.42 -14.69
N SER A 159 5.84 1.87 -15.23
CA SER A 159 5.83 2.70 -16.45
C SER A 159 6.23 4.14 -16.17
N LYS A 160 5.92 4.60 -14.95
CA LYS A 160 6.35 5.87 -14.35
C LYS A 160 6.19 5.81 -12.84
N VAL A 161 6.96 6.62 -12.13
CA VAL A 161 6.77 6.86 -10.70
C VAL A 161 6.25 8.28 -10.53
N VAL A 162 5.07 8.42 -9.92
CA VAL A 162 4.41 9.70 -9.70
C VAL A 162 4.55 10.07 -8.23
N PHE A 163 4.98 11.31 -7.97
CA PHE A 163 5.05 11.91 -6.64
C PHE A 163 4.02 13.05 -6.61
N PRO A 164 2.78 12.80 -6.15
CA PRO A 164 1.75 13.82 -6.08
C PRO A 164 2.11 14.93 -5.09
N GLU A 165 1.56 16.12 -5.31
CA GLU A 165 1.53 17.16 -4.27
C GLU A 165 0.80 16.63 -3.03
N HIS A 166 1.27 17.00 -1.83
CA HIS A 166 0.66 16.60 -0.56
C HIS A 166 0.56 15.07 -0.33
N MET A 167 1.44 14.30 -0.98
CA MET A 167 1.57 12.85 -0.82
C MET A 167 1.61 12.38 0.66
N GLU A 168 2.15 13.19 1.56
CA GLU A 168 2.27 12.92 2.99
C GLU A 168 0.92 12.78 3.71
N VAL A 169 -0.15 13.39 3.19
CA VAL A 169 -1.51 13.31 3.77
C VAL A 169 -2.46 12.42 2.98
N ALA A 170 -1.95 11.59 2.05
CA ALA A 170 -2.76 10.73 1.18
C ALA A 170 -3.79 9.87 1.95
N ASN A 171 -3.44 9.33 3.12
CA ASN A 171 -4.36 8.52 3.93
C ASN A 171 -5.53 9.35 4.49
N ALA A 172 -5.26 10.58 4.95
CA ALA A 172 -6.29 11.47 5.45
C ALA A 172 -7.21 11.93 4.31
N PHE A 173 -6.61 12.29 3.17
CA PHE A 173 -7.36 12.65 1.97
C PHE A 173 -8.26 11.49 1.50
N GLY A 174 -7.72 10.27 1.45
CA GLY A 174 -8.46 9.05 1.10
C GLY A 174 -9.66 8.80 2.02
N ALA A 175 -9.53 9.08 3.32
CA ALA A 175 -10.65 8.98 4.27
C ALA A 175 -11.73 10.06 4.01
N CYS A 176 -11.35 11.27 3.58
CA CYS A 176 -12.29 12.34 3.28
C CYS A 176 -13.08 12.13 1.98
N ILE A 177 -12.47 11.49 0.98
CA ILE A 177 -13.13 11.19 -0.31
C ILE A 177 -13.83 9.83 -0.32
N ALA A 178 -13.81 9.11 0.80
CA ALA A 178 -14.35 7.75 0.87
C ALA A 178 -15.86 7.74 0.62
N GLN A 179 -16.27 6.95 -0.36
CA GLN A 179 -17.67 6.74 -0.70
C GLN A 179 -18.32 5.71 0.21
N ILE A 180 -19.65 5.79 0.34
CA ILE A 180 -20.43 4.76 1.00
C ILE A 180 -20.51 3.56 0.06
N SER A 181 -20.37 2.34 0.59
CA SER A 181 -20.53 1.12 -0.19
C SER A 181 -21.54 0.16 0.41
N SER A 182 -22.14 -0.64 -0.46
CA SER A 182 -23.03 -1.74 -0.11
C SER A 182 -22.73 -2.92 -1.02
N GLU A 183 -22.61 -4.09 -0.44
CA GLU A 183 -22.38 -5.33 -1.18
C GLU A 183 -23.24 -6.45 -0.63
N GLU A 184 -23.65 -7.34 -1.52
CA GLU A 184 -24.33 -8.57 -1.13
C GLU A 184 -23.98 -9.69 -2.11
N GLU A 185 -23.84 -10.90 -1.57
CA GLU A 185 -23.53 -12.12 -2.30
C GLU A 185 -24.54 -13.21 -1.92
N ILE A 186 -25.11 -13.89 -2.92
CA ILE A 186 -26.03 -15.01 -2.73
C ILE A 186 -25.66 -16.17 -3.65
N VAL A 187 -25.99 -17.39 -3.23
CA VAL A 187 -25.94 -18.58 -4.08
C VAL A 187 -27.36 -18.96 -4.46
N ILE A 188 -27.60 -19.15 -5.76
CA ILE A 188 -28.89 -19.59 -6.30
C ILE A 188 -28.73 -20.90 -7.06
N ASN A 189 -29.82 -21.67 -7.14
CA ASN A 189 -29.92 -22.81 -8.04
C ASN A 189 -30.68 -22.40 -9.31
N THR A 190 -30.01 -22.41 -10.46
CA THR A 190 -30.53 -21.98 -11.77
C THR A 190 -31.57 -22.95 -12.35
N ILE A 191 -31.71 -24.16 -11.80
CA ILE A 191 -32.79 -25.10 -12.15
C ILE A 191 -34.13 -24.60 -11.60
N GLN A 192 -34.10 -23.93 -10.44
CA GLN A 192 -35.30 -23.47 -9.74
C GLN A 192 -35.57 -21.97 -9.93
N LYS A 193 -34.51 -21.19 -10.11
CA LYS A 193 -34.58 -19.73 -10.16
C LYS A 193 -33.99 -19.19 -11.45
N ASN A 194 -34.58 -18.13 -11.98
CA ASN A 194 -34.03 -17.43 -13.12
C ASN A 194 -32.89 -16.49 -12.68
N GLU A 195 -31.69 -16.76 -13.17
CA GLU A 195 -30.47 -16.01 -12.82
C GLU A 195 -30.59 -14.49 -13.05
N LYS A 196 -31.15 -14.07 -14.20
CA LYS A 196 -31.28 -12.64 -14.54
C LYS A 196 -32.22 -11.92 -13.58
N ASN A 197 -33.32 -12.58 -13.19
CA ASN A 197 -34.29 -12.01 -12.25
C ASN A 197 -33.68 -11.90 -10.84
N GLU A 198 -33.00 -12.94 -10.36
CA GLU A 198 -32.36 -12.90 -9.04
C GLU A 198 -31.25 -11.84 -8.98
N LEU A 199 -30.48 -11.67 -10.06
CA LEU A 199 -29.45 -10.63 -10.13
C LEU A 199 -30.05 -9.22 -10.13
N LYS A 200 -31.22 -9.04 -10.76
CA LYS A 200 -31.96 -7.78 -10.71
C LYS A 200 -32.48 -7.49 -9.29
N ASN A 201 -33.09 -8.49 -8.65
CA ASN A 201 -33.57 -8.37 -7.27
C ASN A 201 -32.43 -8.05 -6.30
N LEU A 202 -31.27 -8.68 -6.47
CA LEU A 202 -30.08 -8.42 -5.69
C LEU A 202 -29.59 -6.98 -5.89
N LEU A 203 -29.58 -6.49 -7.13
CA LEU A 203 -29.21 -5.11 -7.44
C LEU A 203 -30.14 -4.10 -6.74
N GLU A 204 -31.45 -4.31 -6.80
CA GLU A 204 -32.45 -3.46 -6.14
C GLU A 204 -32.28 -3.47 -4.62
N LYS A 205 -32.02 -4.64 -4.03
CA LYS A 205 -31.77 -4.80 -2.60
C LYS A 205 -30.50 -4.06 -2.15
N VAL A 206 -29.38 -4.25 -2.87
CA VAL A 206 -28.11 -3.58 -2.56
C VAL A 206 -28.23 -2.06 -2.73
N THR A 207 -28.96 -1.61 -3.75
CA THR A 207 -29.28 -0.18 -3.96
C THR A 207 -30.06 0.40 -2.79
N THR A 208 -31.12 -0.30 -2.36
CA THR A 208 -31.94 0.13 -1.22
C THR A 208 -31.11 0.24 0.06
N ASN A 209 -30.26 -0.74 0.33
CA ASN A 209 -29.36 -0.72 1.48
C ASN A 209 -28.34 0.43 1.39
N LEU A 210 -27.80 0.69 0.19
CA LEU A 210 -26.87 1.81 -0.03
C LEU A 210 -27.53 3.16 0.24
N LEU A 211 -28.77 3.37 -0.24
CA LEU A 211 -29.56 4.57 0.05
C LEU A 211 -29.87 4.71 1.54
N GLN A 212 -30.21 3.62 2.22
CA GLN A 212 -30.44 3.61 3.68
C GLN A 212 -29.19 3.99 4.48
N LYS A 213 -28.00 3.69 3.96
CA LYS A 213 -26.72 4.13 4.55
C LYS A 213 -26.43 5.62 4.33
N GLY A 214 -27.25 6.33 3.55
CA GLY A 214 -27.12 7.77 3.31
C GLY A 214 -26.40 8.13 2.01
N ALA A 215 -26.38 7.24 1.01
CA ALA A 215 -25.79 7.54 -0.28
C ALA A 215 -26.74 8.39 -1.15
N LEU A 216 -26.18 9.30 -1.94
CA LEU A 216 -26.93 10.13 -2.88
C LEU A 216 -27.33 9.30 -4.12
N ALA A 217 -28.63 9.22 -4.40
CA ALA A 217 -29.18 8.35 -5.45
C ALA A 217 -28.61 8.62 -6.86
N SER A 218 -28.30 9.88 -7.19
CA SER A 218 -27.75 10.27 -8.48
C SER A 218 -26.26 9.93 -8.66
N SER A 219 -25.57 9.54 -7.58
CA SER A 219 -24.14 9.21 -7.57
C SER A 219 -23.86 7.70 -7.49
N ILE A 220 -24.89 6.86 -7.54
CA ILE A 220 -24.70 5.41 -7.38
C ILE A 220 -24.02 4.82 -8.61
N ASP A 221 -22.85 4.20 -8.38
CA ASP A 221 -22.09 3.47 -9.39
C ASP A 221 -22.04 1.98 -9.08
N VAL A 222 -22.12 1.17 -10.14
CA VAL A 222 -22.03 -0.29 -10.06
C VAL A 222 -20.57 -0.73 -10.19
N LEU A 223 -19.99 -1.18 -9.09
CA LEU A 223 -18.58 -1.60 -9.05
C LEU A 223 -18.38 -3.03 -9.49
N MET A 224 -19.33 -3.89 -9.12
CA MET A 224 -19.29 -5.31 -9.42
C MET A 224 -20.71 -5.80 -9.61
N LYS A 225 -20.91 -6.57 -10.68
CA LYS A 225 -22.15 -7.29 -10.96
C LYS A 225 -21.78 -8.56 -11.69
N GLU A 226 -21.60 -9.62 -10.92
CA GLU A 226 -21.03 -10.87 -11.40
C GLU A 226 -21.95 -12.05 -11.16
N SER A 227 -21.84 -13.02 -12.07
CA SER A 227 -22.48 -14.32 -11.99
C SER A 227 -21.40 -15.37 -12.22
N THR A 228 -21.13 -16.19 -11.21
CA THR A 228 -20.05 -17.18 -11.24
C THR A 228 -20.60 -18.58 -10.98
N PRO A 229 -20.53 -19.50 -11.96
CA PRO A 229 -20.90 -20.91 -11.75
C PRO A 229 -20.03 -21.56 -10.67
N LEU A 230 -20.65 -22.39 -9.82
CA LEU A 230 -19.94 -23.15 -8.79
C LEU A 230 -19.58 -24.55 -9.32
N ALA A 231 -18.28 -24.79 -9.52
CA ALA A 231 -17.76 -26.01 -10.16
C ALA A 231 -18.19 -27.33 -9.48
N TYR A 232 -18.44 -27.31 -8.16
CA TYR A 232 -18.77 -28.51 -7.38
C TYR A 232 -20.25 -28.62 -7.00
N LEU A 233 -21.10 -27.73 -7.50
CA LEU A 233 -22.53 -27.73 -7.21
C LEU A 233 -23.31 -27.51 -8.51
N PRO A 234 -23.71 -28.60 -9.22
CA PRO A 234 -24.37 -28.50 -10.51
C PRO A 234 -25.64 -27.65 -10.45
N GLY A 235 -25.76 -26.72 -11.42
CA GLY A 235 -26.88 -25.79 -11.46
C GLY A 235 -26.82 -24.69 -10.40
N ALA A 236 -25.75 -24.56 -9.61
CA ALA A 236 -25.59 -23.45 -8.68
C ALA A 236 -24.71 -22.34 -9.24
N VAL A 237 -25.16 -21.12 -9.05
CA VAL A 237 -24.48 -19.89 -9.46
C VAL A 237 -24.41 -18.96 -8.27
N LYS A 238 -23.25 -18.34 -8.10
CA LYS A 238 -23.02 -17.29 -7.12
C LYS A 238 -23.22 -15.94 -7.79
N LEU A 239 -24.14 -15.15 -7.26
CA LEU A 239 -24.41 -13.79 -7.70
C LEU A 239 -23.80 -12.81 -6.70
N LYS A 240 -23.08 -11.80 -7.19
CA LYS A 240 -22.50 -10.75 -6.35
C LYS A 240 -22.78 -9.39 -6.97
N VAL A 241 -23.24 -8.46 -6.13
CA VAL A 241 -23.40 -7.04 -6.49
C VAL A 241 -22.69 -6.18 -5.45
N LYS A 242 -21.90 -5.21 -5.92
CA LYS A 242 -21.24 -4.19 -5.11
C LYS A 242 -21.49 -2.82 -5.73
N LEU A 243 -22.00 -1.90 -4.93
CA LEU A 243 -22.31 -0.53 -5.32
C LEU A 243 -21.56 0.45 -4.42
N CYS A 244 -21.24 1.63 -4.93
CA CYS A 244 -20.83 2.78 -4.12
C CYS A 244 -21.60 4.04 -4.51
N GLY A 245 -21.52 5.07 -3.68
CA GLY A 245 -22.04 6.39 -3.97
C GLY A 245 -21.55 7.43 -2.96
N ASP A 246 -21.68 8.70 -3.33
CA ASP A 246 -21.29 9.82 -2.49
C ASP A 246 -22.25 9.98 -1.30
N PHE A 247 -21.76 10.57 -0.22
CA PHE A 247 -22.58 10.88 0.95
C PHE A 247 -23.59 12.00 0.60
N ILE A 248 -24.80 11.93 1.16
CA ILE A 248 -25.74 13.05 1.11
C ILE A 248 -25.16 14.17 1.99
N SER A 249 -24.51 15.16 1.37
CA SER A 249 -23.99 16.36 2.03
C SER A 249 -25.11 17.27 2.53
#